data_AF-A0A2G8D4Y7-F1
#
_entry.id   AF-A0A2G8D4Y7-F1
#
_cell.length_a   1.000
_cell.length_b   1.000
_cell.length_c   1.000
_cell.angle_alpha   90.00
_cell.angle_beta   90.00
_cell.angle_gamma   90.00
#
_symmetry.space_group_name_H-M   'P 1'
#
loop_
_entity.id
_entity.type
_entity.pdbx_description
1 polymer ?
#
loop_
_entity_poly.entity_id
_entity_poly.type
_entity_poly.pdbx_seq_one_letter_code
_entity_poly.pdbx_strand_id
1 'polypeptide(L)'
;MTQERAGWGRAARTTGRVVRETLLTVAALGGAACIVLVILAFTGGYSLIMFKTGSMSPTIPTGSVALVREIPAAEAKVGDVLTVDRPGKLPVTHRVTSVAPADGDPSERVITLKGDANQTEDPEPYRIAHARVVIGSVPGLATVIVWFGSPWIMGGITVAAAILVTWAFWPREREYRDRRSTKRSAAPVVSGALALAAVLGAGGSVLLSAPTPAGAAPIVAAPSSASDILSLRSDLAPDAVLQLSRDRPVYWHVDADASRAPGDGSLSISLAGAGDSSLGLRAEVRTCAAAWTSDGCRAGEQLLRADGPVLLDGRFSRVLTVATPFDAHLRIALTADPRPGAGADGAEAGPLARGSLTLRADAGEDTEQVGIGGEGPLARTGWEPARLIAAPAAAAVGLGIALLARRRVRDSAGDAVSAEGIAQ
;
A
#
# COMPACT_ATOMS: atom_id res chain seq x y z
N MET A 1 49.87 38.05 25.19
CA MET A 1 48.59 37.37 25.49
C MET A 1 47.55 37.37 24.35
N THR A 2 47.79 38.00 23.20
CA THR A 2 46.80 38.06 22.09
C THR A 2 46.96 36.99 21.00
N GLN A 3 48.06 36.24 20.99
CA GLN A 3 48.35 35.27 19.93
C GLN A 3 47.73 33.89 20.17
N GLU A 4 47.51 33.49 21.43
CA GLU A 4 46.90 32.18 21.77
C GLU A 4 45.39 32.11 21.49
N ARG A 5 44.66 33.23 21.63
CA ARG A 5 43.20 33.26 21.38
C ARG A 5 42.81 33.11 19.90
N ALA A 6 43.74 33.36 18.96
CA ALA A 6 43.49 33.24 17.52
C ALA A 6 43.64 31.80 16.97
N GLY A 7 44.27 30.90 17.73
CA GLY A 7 44.42 29.48 17.37
C GLY A 7 43.11 28.69 17.53
N TRP A 8 42.41 28.90 18.64
CA TRP A 8 41.16 28.19 18.95
C TRP A 8 40.02 28.47 17.95
N GLY A 9 39.90 29.70 17.46
CA GLY A 9 38.87 30.07 16.49
C GLY A 9 39.07 29.46 15.09
N ARG A 10 40.29 29.05 14.70
CA ARG A 10 40.54 28.37 13.41
C ARG A 10 40.37 26.86 13.52
N ALA A 11 40.80 26.26 14.62
CA ALA A 11 40.58 24.84 14.91
C ALA A 11 39.08 24.53 15.02
N ALA A 12 38.30 25.33 15.77
CA ALA A 12 36.86 25.12 15.90
C ALA A 12 36.09 25.21 14.55
N ARG A 13 36.54 26.08 13.64
CA ARG A 13 35.94 26.24 12.30
C ARG A 13 36.28 25.11 11.32
N THR A 14 37.45 24.48 11.48
CA THR A 14 37.84 23.30 10.67
C THR A 14 37.16 22.04 11.20
N THR A 15 37.11 21.84 12.52
CA THR A 15 36.42 20.70 13.14
C THR A 15 34.93 20.67 12.80
N GLY A 16 34.24 21.81 12.83
CA GLY A 16 32.82 21.88 12.46
C GLY A 16 32.52 21.58 10.98
N ARG A 17 33.46 21.86 10.08
CA ARG A 17 33.34 21.49 8.65
C ARG A 17 33.51 19.99 8.45
N VAL A 18 34.53 19.40 9.08
CA VAL A 18 34.82 17.96 8.97
C VAL A 18 33.66 17.14 9.54
N VAL A 19 33.15 17.48 10.73
CA VAL A 19 32.00 16.76 11.33
C VAL A 19 30.77 16.81 10.42
N ARG A 20 30.46 17.97 9.83
CA ARG A 20 29.34 18.11 8.90
C ARG A 20 29.52 17.25 7.66
N GLU A 21 30.69 17.32 7.02
CA GLU A 21 30.99 16.54 5.81
C GLU A 21 30.92 15.04 6.11
N THR A 22 31.49 14.57 7.22
CA THR A 22 31.39 13.17 7.63
C THR A 22 29.95 12.73 7.85
N LEU A 23 29.13 13.51 8.57
CA LEU A 23 27.71 13.18 8.79
C LEU A 23 26.92 13.10 7.49
N LEU A 24 27.13 14.04 6.57
CA LEU A 24 26.47 14.04 5.26
C LEU A 24 26.93 12.87 4.39
N THR A 25 28.22 12.55 4.39
CA THR A 25 28.74 11.40 3.65
C THR A 25 28.18 10.09 4.18
N VAL A 26 28.12 9.91 5.51
CA VAL A 26 27.51 8.73 6.13
C VAL A 26 26.03 8.63 5.79
N ALA A 27 25.27 9.73 5.88
CA ALA A 27 23.87 9.76 5.51
C ALA A 27 23.64 9.44 4.03
N ALA A 28 24.48 9.99 3.13
CA ALA A 28 24.41 9.73 1.70
C ALA A 28 24.74 8.27 1.36
N LEU A 29 25.78 7.70 1.98
CA LEU A 29 26.13 6.29 1.81
C LEU A 29 25.02 5.37 2.34
N GLY A 30 24.44 5.69 3.50
CA GLY A 30 23.31 4.94 4.06
C GLY A 30 22.07 5.00 3.16
N GLY A 31 21.74 6.19 2.65
CA GLY A 31 20.64 6.37 1.69
C GLY A 31 20.87 5.62 0.38
N ALA A 32 22.09 5.68 -0.18
CA ALA A 32 22.44 4.94 -1.39
C ALA A 32 22.36 3.43 -1.19
N ALA A 33 22.88 2.91 -0.07
CA ALA A 33 22.76 1.50 0.28
C ALA A 33 21.30 1.06 0.42
N CYS A 34 20.46 1.88 1.06
CA CYS A 34 19.02 1.62 1.18
C CYS A 34 18.35 1.51 -0.19
N ILE A 35 18.62 2.44 -1.11
CA ILE A 35 18.08 2.41 -2.48
C ILE A 35 18.50 1.14 -3.21
N VAL A 36 19.79 0.77 -3.14
CA VAL A 36 20.29 -0.46 -3.76
C VAL A 36 19.58 -1.70 -3.20
N LEU A 37 19.43 -1.79 -1.88
CA LEU A 37 18.74 -2.90 -1.23
C LEU A 37 17.27 -2.99 -1.64
N VAL A 38 16.57 -1.85 -1.76
CA VAL A 38 15.18 -1.80 -2.24
C VAL A 38 15.07 -2.28 -3.69
N ILE A 39 15.98 -1.85 -4.56
CA ILE A 39 16.02 -2.30 -5.95
C ILE A 39 16.23 -3.82 -6.00
N LEU A 40 17.23 -4.33 -5.28
CA LEU A 40 17.51 -5.77 -5.22
C LEU A 40 16.33 -6.57 -4.69
N ALA A 41 15.66 -6.07 -3.64
CA ALA A 41 14.49 -6.71 -3.07
C ALA A 41 13.34 -6.81 -4.09
N PHE A 42 13.06 -5.70 -4.79
CA PHE A 42 12.00 -5.63 -5.79
C PHE A 42 12.30 -6.50 -7.02
N THR A 43 13.52 -6.42 -7.58
CA THR A 43 13.89 -7.22 -8.76
C THR A 43 14.07 -8.70 -8.45
N GLY A 44 14.37 -9.05 -7.20
CA GLY A 44 14.64 -10.42 -6.77
C GLY A 44 13.45 -11.16 -6.15
N GLY A 45 12.27 -10.51 -6.04
CA GLY A 45 11.09 -11.12 -5.41
C GLY A 45 11.27 -11.39 -3.91
N TYR A 46 12.06 -10.57 -3.22
CA TYR A 46 12.29 -10.69 -1.79
C TYR A 46 11.28 -9.86 -1.00
N SER A 47 10.76 -10.42 0.09
CA SER A 47 9.91 -9.70 1.03
C SER A 47 10.24 -10.08 2.48
N LEU A 48 9.77 -9.27 3.42
CA LEU A 48 9.91 -9.51 4.85
C LEU A 48 8.56 -9.92 5.43
N ILE A 49 8.54 -10.97 6.23
CA ILE A 49 7.36 -11.40 6.98
C ILE A 49 7.63 -11.40 8.48
N MET A 50 6.63 -11.04 9.27
CA MET A 50 6.70 -10.99 10.74
C MET A 50 5.94 -12.17 11.35
N PHE A 51 6.60 -12.93 12.22
CA PHE A 51 6.00 -14.08 12.89
C PHE A 51 5.32 -13.66 14.19
N LYS A 52 3.98 -13.69 14.20
CA LYS A 52 3.17 -13.35 15.37
C LYS A 52 2.82 -14.57 16.24
N THR A 53 2.79 -15.76 15.65
CA THR A 53 2.44 -17.02 16.32
C THR A 53 3.67 -17.89 16.58
N GLY A 54 3.56 -18.83 17.52
CA GLY A 54 4.64 -19.74 17.89
C GLY A 54 4.67 -21.08 17.15
N SER A 55 3.94 -21.22 16.03
CA SER A 55 3.79 -22.51 15.33
C SER A 55 5.10 -23.02 14.71
N MET A 56 6.06 -22.12 14.45
CA MET A 56 7.38 -22.45 13.92
C MET A 56 8.47 -22.53 15.00
N SER A 57 8.11 -22.50 16.28
CA SER A 57 9.05 -22.68 17.40
C SER A 57 9.53 -24.14 17.45
N PRO A 58 10.82 -24.42 17.73
CA PRO A 58 11.89 -23.49 18.13
C PRO A 58 12.66 -22.84 16.97
N THR A 59 12.49 -23.31 15.73
CA THR A 59 13.27 -22.87 14.57
C THR A 59 13.13 -21.36 14.30
N ILE A 60 11.89 -20.86 14.32
CA ILE A 60 11.57 -19.44 14.16
C ILE A 60 10.67 -19.02 15.32
N PRO A 61 11.25 -18.41 16.38
CA PRO A 61 10.48 -17.94 17.54
C PRO A 61 9.49 -16.82 17.20
N THR A 62 8.51 -16.61 18.07
CA THR A 62 7.61 -15.44 18.00
C THR A 62 8.39 -14.12 18.03
N GLY A 63 7.92 -13.12 17.29
CA GLY A 63 8.59 -11.82 17.17
C GLY A 63 9.82 -11.84 16.24
N SER A 64 10.05 -12.93 15.51
CA SER A 64 11.06 -12.98 14.45
C SER A 64 10.58 -12.28 13.18
N VAL A 65 11.53 -11.79 12.40
CA VAL A 65 11.32 -11.34 11.01
C VAL A 65 12.09 -12.30 10.11
N ALA A 66 11.43 -12.82 9.07
CA ALA A 66 12.11 -13.61 8.06
C ALA A 66 12.17 -12.90 6.71
N LEU A 67 13.30 -13.12 6.03
CA LEU A 67 13.45 -12.83 4.62
C LEU A 67 12.93 -14.01 3.82
N VAL A 68 11.94 -13.74 2.96
CA VAL A 68 11.35 -14.73 2.08
C VAL A 68 11.55 -14.34 0.62
N ARG A 69 11.60 -15.36 -0.24
CA ARG A 69 11.67 -15.19 -1.69
C ARG A 69 10.55 -15.98 -2.35
N GLU A 70 9.92 -15.37 -3.33
CA GLU A 70 8.92 -16.06 -4.15
C GLU A 70 9.59 -17.08 -5.09
N ILE A 71 9.08 -18.32 -5.08
CA ILE A 71 9.53 -19.43 -5.91
C ILE A 71 8.33 -20.10 -6.58
N PRO A 72 8.49 -20.65 -7.81
CA PRO A 72 7.46 -21.50 -8.40
C PRO A 72 7.31 -22.80 -7.60
N ALA A 73 6.12 -23.38 -7.58
CA ALA A 73 5.82 -24.60 -6.83
C ALA A 73 6.71 -25.79 -7.23
N ALA A 74 7.21 -25.81 -8.47
CA ALA A 74 8.14 -26.83 -8.95
C ALA A 74 9.50 -26.84 -8.22
N GLU A 75 9.89 -25.72 -7.59
CA GLU A 75 11.14 -25.61 -6.83
C GLU A 75 11.00 -26.00 -5.35
N ALA A 76 9.77 -26.19 -4.86
CA ALA A 76 9.49 -26.55 -3.48
C ALA A 76 10.02 -27.95 -3.13
N LYS A 77 10.73 -28.06 -2.00
CA LYS A 77 11.31 -29.33 -1.53
C LYS A 77 10.82 -29.68 -0.13
N VAL A 78 10.81 -30.98 0.15
CA VAL A 78 10.58 -31.48 1.51
C VAL A 78 11.64 -30.91 2.45
N GLY A 79 11.20 -30.35 3.58
CA GLY A 79 12.05 -29.67 4.55
C GLY A 79 12.07 -28.15 4.43
N ASP A 80 11.64 -27.58 3.30
CA ASP A 80 11.55 -26.12 3.14
C ASP A 80 10.50 -25.53 4.09
N VAL A 81 10.75 -24.31 4.57
CA VAL A 81 9.75 -23.52 5.30
C VAL A 81 9.10 -22.58 4.30
N LEU A 82 7.83 -22.83 4.00
CA LEU A 82 7.08 -22.09 3.00
C LEU A 82 5.95 -21.30 3.63
N THR A 83 5.80 -20.06 3.18
CA THR A 83 4.58 -19.28 3.35
C THR A 83 3.69 -19.51 2.16
N VAL A 84 2.49 -20.04 2.41
CA VAL A 84 1.46 -20.25 1.41
C VAL A 84 0.23 -19.38 1.69
N ASP A 85 -0.33 -18.85 0.63
CA ASP A 85 -1.56 -18.06 0.69
C ASP A 85 -2.78 -19.00 0.70
N ARG A 86 -3.80 -18.63 1.49
CA ARG A 86 -5.01 -19.42 1.65
C ARG A 86 -6.21 -18.58 1.23
N PRO A 87 -7.05 -19.03 0.29
CA PRO A 87 -8.23 -18.28 -0.13
C PRO A 87 -9.11 -17.95 1.09
N GLY A 88 -9.41 -16.66 1.31
CA GLY A 88 -10.24 -16.20 2.42
C GLY A 88 -9.65 -16.36 3.83
N LYS A 89 -8.36 -16.73 3.99
CA LYS A 89 -7.69 -16.87 5.29
C LYS A 89 -6.30 -16.21 5.27
N LEU A 90 -5.76 -15.91 6.45
CA LEU A 90 -4.39 -15.39 6.55
C LEU A 90 -3.38 -16.41 6.02
N PRO A 91 -2.28 -15.96 5.39
CA PRO A 91 -1.20 -16.84 4.94
C PRO A 91 -0.64 -17.66 6.09
N VAL A 92 -0.27 -18.91 5.83
CA VAL A 92 0.31 -19.82 6.82
C VAL A 92 1.76 -20.09 6.46
N THR A 93 2.64 -20.13 7.45
CA THR A 93 4.06 -20.44 7.25
C THR A 93 4.42 -21.67 8.04
N HIS A 94 4.71 -22.77 7.36
CA HIS A 94 4.95 -24.09 7.93
C HIS A 94 6.01 -24.84 7.12
N ARG A 95 6.53 -25.94 7.67
CA ARG A 95 7.52 -26.79 7.01
C ARG A 95 6.86 -27.81 6.10
N VAL A 96 7.40 -27.98 4.91
CA VAL A 96 6.95 -28.98 3.94
C VAL A 96 7.34 -30.37 4.42
N THR A 97 6.35 -31.24 4.60
CA THR A 97 6.56 -32.66 4.94
C THR A 97 6.44 -33.56 3.72
N SER A 98 5.63 -33.17 2.72
CA SER A 98 5.46 -33.90 1.47
C SER A 98 5.25 -32.97 0.28
N VAL A 99 5.69 -33.39 -0.91
CA VAL A 99 5.44 -32.71 -2.18
C VAL A 99 4.97 -33.75 -3.18
N ALA A 100 3.78 -33.56 -3.74
CA ALA A 100 3.18 -34.41 -4.76
C ALA A 100 2.83 -33.58 -6.01
N PRO A 101 2.83 -34.20 -7.20
CA PRO A 101 2.26 -33.59 -8.39
C PRO A 101 0.78 -33.26 -8.18
N ALA A 102 0.33 -32.15 -8.74
CA ALA A 102 -1.08 -31.83 -8.83
C ALA A 102 -1.72 -32.55 -10.04
N ASP A 103 -2.89 -33.15 -9.85
CA ASP A 103 -3.70 -33.63 -10.97
C ASP A 103 -4.17 -32.44 -11.81
N GLY A 104 -3.98 -32.51 -13.13
CA GLY A 104 -4.39 -31.50 -14.11
C GLY A 104 -3.25 -30.63 -14.64
N ASP A 105 -2.66 -29.78 -13.79
CA ASP A 105 -1.66 -28.78 -14.21
C ASP A 105 -0.24 -29.17 -13.77
N PRO A 106 0.73 -29.34 -14.70
CA PRO A 106 2.11 -29.69 -14.37
C PRO A 106 2.88 -28.58 -13.63
N SER A 107 2.38 -27.35 -13.63
CA SER A 107 2.99 -26.21 -12.92
C SER A 107 2.60 -26.14 -11.44
N GLU A 108 1.53 -26.84 -11.04
CA GLU A 108 1.08 -26.90 -9.65
C GLU A 108 1.70 -28.06 -8.88
N ARG A 109 1.76 -27.91 -7.55
CA ARG A 109 2.10 -29.00 -6.62
C ARG A 109 1.08 -29.06 -5.50
N VAL A 110 0.83 -30.26 -5.01
CA VAL A 110 0.11 -30.50 -3.76
C VAL A 110 1.15 -30.74 -2.68
N ILE A 111 1.17 -29.89 -1.66
CA ILE A 111 2.13 -29.97 -0.57
C ILE A 111 1.42 -30.17 0.77
N THR A 112 2.00 -30.99 1.63
CA THR A 112 1.57 -31.08 3.02
C THR A 112 2.51 -30.24 3.88
N LEU A 113 1.93 -29.44 4.75
CA LEU A 113 2.66 -28.55 5.65
C LEU A 113 2.44 -28.94 7.10
N LYS A 114 3.45 -28.68 7.93
CA LYS A 114 3.38 -28.87 9.38
C LYS A 114 4.17 -27.77 10.09
N GLY A 115 3.57 -27.15 11.09
CA GLY A 115 4.29 -26.25 11.99
C GLY A 115 5.29 -27.03 12.85
N ASP A 116 6.51 -26.50 13.02
CA ASP A 116 7.56 -27.15 13.82
C ASP A 116 7.13 -27.41 15.28
N ALA A 117 6.26 -26.56 15.84
CA ALA A 117 5.70 -26.71 17.17
C ALA A 117 4.45 -27.61 17.22
N ASN A 118 3.88 -27.97 16.07
CA ASN A 118 2.64 -28.73 15.99
C ASN A 118 2.92 -30.24 16.07
N GLN A 119 2.03 -31.00 16.72
CA GLN A 119 2.17 -32.47 16.82
C GLN A 119 1.74 -33.16 15.52
N THR A 120 0.69 -32.67 14.89
CA THR A 120 0.10 -33.20 13.65
C THR A 120 0.39 -32.28 12.46
N GLU A 121 0.26 -32.82 11.25
CA GLU A 121 0.26 -32.05 10.01
C GLU A 121 -0.99 -31.16 9.92
N ASP A 122 -0.96 -30.20 9.00
CA ASP A 122 -2.13 -29.38 8.71
C ASP A 122 -3.28 -30.27 8.18
N PRO A 123 -4.55 -29.95 8.48
CA PRO A 123 -5.69 -30.85 8.22
C PRO A 123 -5.91 -31.20 6.74
N GLU A 124 -5.54 -30.30 5.83
CA GLU A 124 -5.70 -30.46 4.38
C GLU A 124 -4.41 -30.10 3.65
N PRO A 125 -4.01 -30.86 2.61
CA PRO A 125 -2.90 -30.48 1.74
C PRO A 125 -3.20 -29.19 0.95
N TYR A 126 -2.15 -28.43 0.65
CA TYR A 126 -2.23 -27.18 -0.08
C TYR A 126 -1.86 -27.38 -1.54
N ARG A 127 -2.74 -26.98 -2.45
CA ARG A 127 -2.45 -26.88 -3.88
C ARG A 127 -1.89 -25.51 -4.18
N ILE A 128 -0.67 -25.44 -4.70
CA ILE A 128 0.05 -24.18 -4.93
C ILE A 128 0.66 -24.14 -6.34
N ALA A 129 0.65 -22.95 -6.95
CA ALA A 129 1.43 -22.62 -8.14
C ALA A 129 2.72 -21.84 -7.78
N HIS A 130 2.65 -21.02 -6.72
CA HIS A 130 3.76 -20.24 -6.18
C HIS A 130 3.76 -20.31 -4.65
N ALA A 131 4.94 -20.19 -4.05
CA ALA A 131 5.12 -20.10 -2.61
C ALA A 131 6.27 -19.18 -2.26
N ARG A 132 6.28 -18.68 -1.02
CA ARG A 132 7.39 -17.85 -0.51
C ARG A 132 8.25 -18.70 0.41
N VAL A 133 9.48 -19.01 -0.01
CA VAL A 133 10.44 -19.78 0.79
C VAL A 133 11.18 -18.88 1.77
N VAL A 134 11.30 -19.32 3.02
CA VAL A 134 12.10 -18.65 4.04
C VAL A 134 13.57 -18.94 3.82
N ILE A 135 14.36 -17.88 3.58
CA ILE A 135 15.81 -17.99 3.36
C ILE A 135 16.57 -17.80 4.68
N GLY A 136 16.05 -16.96 5.57
CA GLY A 136 16.63 -16.71 6.87
C GLY A 136 15.74 -15.88 7.76
N SER A 137 15.93 -15.98 9.08
CA SER A 137 15.15 -15.27 10.07
C SER A 137 16.01 -14.67 11.18
N VAL A 138 15.62 -13.49 11.67
CA VAL A 138 16.24 -12.81 12.79
C VAL A 138 15.25 -12.72 13.95
N PRO A 139 15.49 -13.46 15.05
CA PRO A 139 14.66 -13.39 16.25
C PRO A 139 14.63 -11.99 16.88
N GLY A 140 13.46 -11.56 17.35
CA GLY A 140 13.26 -10.28 18.05
C GLY A 140 13.27 -9.03 17.17
N LEU A 141 13.60 -9.15 15.88
CA LEU A 141 13.68 -8.00 14.96
C LEU A 141 12.32 -7.34 14.74
N ALA A 142 11.20 -8.07 14.89
CA ALA A 142 9.87 -7.51 14.69
C ALA A 142 9.59 -6.36 15.68
N THR A 143 10.02 -6.51 16.95
CA THR A 143 9.85 -5.48 17.98
C THR A 143 10.59 -4.20 17.64
N VAL A 144 11.81 -4.33 17.08
CA VAL A 144 12.61 -3.17 16.65
C VAL A 144 11.95 -2.45 15.48
N ILE A 145 11.47 -3.19 14.47
CA ILE A 145 10.79 -2.62 13.30
C ILE A 145 9.50 -1.90 13.72
N VAL A 146 8.68 -2.54 14.55
CA VAL A 146 7.43 -1.94 15.07
C VAL A 146 7.72 -0.68 15.89
N TRP A 147 8.80 -0.68 16.68
CA TRP A 147 9.24 0.50 17.42
C TRP A 147 9.58 1.67 16.49
N PHE A 148 10.34 1.44 15.41
CA PHE A 148 10.60 2.49 14.41
C PHE A 148 9.34 2.99 13.71
N GLY A 149 8.31 2.16 13.56
CA GLY A 149 7.01 2.55 12.99
C GLY A 149 6.16 3.47 13.88
N SER A 150 6.55 3.73 15.13
CA SER A 150 5.84 4.63 16.03
C SER A 150 5.79 6.06 15.47
N PRO A 151 4.61 6.72 15.42
CA PRO A 151 4.48 8.09 14.90
C PRO A 151 5.43 9.09 15.58
N TRP A 152 5.68 8.91 16.88
CA TRP A 152 6.59 9.75 17.66
C TRP A 152 8.05 9.60 17.22
N ILE A 153 8.48 8.37 16.94
CA ILE A 153 9.85 8.07 16.53
C ILE A 153 10.06 8.53 15.09
N MET A 154 9.12 8.23 14.19
CA MET A 154 9.15 8.74 12.81
C MET A 154 9.16 10.27 12.77
N GLY A 155 8.31 10.92 13.57
CA GLY A 155 8.31 12.38 13.71
C GLY A 155 9.66 12.92 14.20
N GLY A 156 10.22 12.30 15.23
CA GLY A 156 11.54 12.68 15.77
C GLY A 156 12.67 12.53 14.75
N ILE A 157 12.73 11.42 14.02
CA ILE A 157 13.72 11.18 12.96
C ILE A 157 13.57 12.22 11.84
N THR A 158 12.34 12.51 11.42
CA THR A 158 12.05 13.48 10.37
C THR A 158 12.51 14.88 10.76
N VAL A 159 12.20 15.31 11.98
CA VAL A 159 12.64 16.60 12.52
C VAL A 159 14.17 16.65 12.63
N ALA A 160 14.81 15.59 13.14
CA ALA A 160 16.27 15.51 13.24
C ALA A 160 16.94 15.61 11.86
N ALA A 161 16.41 14.91 10.86
CA ALA A 161 16.89 14.98 9.48
C ALA A 161 16.72 16.39 8.89
N ALA A 162 15.55 17.02 9.10
CA ALA A 162 15.30 18.39 8.66
C ALA A 162 16.26 19.40 9.32
N ILE A 163 16.52 19.26 10.62
CA ILE A 163 17.49 20.08 11.35
C ILE A 163 18.90 19.86 10.78
N LEU A 164 19.30 18.61 10.56
CA LEU A 164 20.62 18.29 10.00
C LEU A 164 20.82 18.91 8.62
N VAL A 165 19.84 18.78 7.73
CA VAL A 165 19.89 19.39 6.39
C VAL A 165 19.93 20.91 6.50
N THR A 166 19.02 21.51 7.29
CA THR A 166 18.97 22.97 7.47
C THR A 166 20.28 23.51 8.04
N TRP A 167 20.82 22.85 9.06
CA TRP A 167 22.10 23.22 9.67
C TRP A 167 23.28 23.06 8.69
N ALA A 168 23.26 22.01 7.88
CA ALA A 168 24.33 21.74 6.93
C ALA A 168 24.40 22.77 5.80
N PHE A 169 23.24 23.21 5.32
CA PHE A 169 23.08 24.12 4.19
C PHE A 169 22.80 25.58 4.59
N TRP A 170 22.78 25.91 5.89
CA TRP A 170 22.55 27.29 6.33
C TRP A 170 23.63 28.23 5.77
N PRO A 171 23.25 29.33 5.11
CA PRO A 171 24.19 30.28 4.54
C PRO A 171 24.99 30.94 5.68
N ARG A 172 26.25 30.54 5.82
CA ARG A 172 27.20 31.28 6.65
C ARG A 172 27.71 32.42 5.81
N GLU A 173 27.35 33.63 6.20
CA GLU A 173 27.94 34.86 5.70
C GLU A 173 29.46 34.68 5.67
N ARG A 174 30.01 34.67 4.45
CA ARG A 174 31.46 34.72 4.27
C ARG A 174 31.83 36.10 4.76
N GLU A 175 32.41 36.15 5.95
CA GLU A 175 33.02 37.34 6.51
C GLU A 175 34.01 37.88 5.48
N TYR A 176 33.54 38.85 4.68
CA TYR A 176 34.28 39.50 3.61
C TYR A 176 35.32 40.38 4.30
N ARG A 177 36.41 39.76 4.75
CA ARG A 177 37.50 40.47 5.38
C ARG A 177 38.44 41.00 4.31
N ASP A 178 37.95 41.97 3.55
CA ASP A 178 38.78 42.69 2.61
C ASP A 178 39.27 44.00 3.22
N ARG A 179 40.56 44.01 3.51
CA ARG A 179 41.31 45.18 3.92
C ARG A 179 41.43 46.09 2.69
N ARG A 180 40.92 47.32 2.82
CA ARG A 180 41.28 48.55 2.07
C ARG A 180 41.73 48.36 0.61
N SER A 181 40.90 48.78 -0.34
CA SER A 181 41.34 49.59 -1.48
C SER A 181 40.14 50.17 -2.26
N THR A 182 39.97 51.48 -2.10
CA THR A 182 39.39 52.48 -3.01
C THR A 182 38.37 52.10 -4.11
N LYS A 183 37.18 52.73 -3.99
CA LYS A 183 36.33 53.36 -5.03
C LYS A 183 36.33 52.72 -6.45
N ARG A 184 35.21 52.08 -6.84
CA ARG A 184 34.20 52.64 -7.76
C ARG A 184 33.10 51.62 -8.12
N SER A 185 31.92 52.19 -8.33
CA SER A 185 30.74 51.67 -9.02
C SER A 185 29.98 50.51 -8.38
N ALA A 186 28.85 50.89 -7.77
CA ALA A 186 27.77 50.00 -7.43
C ALA A 186 27.23 49.33 -8.70
N ALA A 187 27.39 48.01 -8.80
CA ALA A 187 26.53 47.16 -9.62
C ALA A 187 25.39 46.64 -8.73
N PRO A 188 24.16 46.46 -9.24
CA PRO A 188 23.05 45.98 -8.44
C PRO A 188 23.31 44.52 -8.06
N VAL A 189 23.46 44.27 -6.76
CA VAL A 189 23.50 42.92 -6.19
C VAL A 189 22.07 42.37 -6.20
N VAL A 190 21.62 41.89 -7.37
CA VAL A 190 20.49 40.97 -7.45
C VAL A 190 21.05 39.59 -7.11
N SER A 191 21.23 39.30 -5.82
CA SER A 191 21.78 38.00 -5.39
C SER A 191 21.17 37.56 -4.07
N GLY A 192 20.53 36.38 -4.11
CA GLY A 192 20.13 35.63 -2.93
C GLY A 192 18.66 35.22 -2.92
N ALA A 193 17.73 36.17 -3.10
CA ALA A 193 16.30 35.92 -2.89
C ALA A 193 15.66 34.98 -3.94
N LEU A 194 16.11 35.03 -5.20
CA LEU A 194 15.54 34.18 -6.27
C LEU A 194 15.97 32.71 -6.20
N ALA A 195 17.11 32.39 -5.59
CA ALA A 195 17.52 30.99 -5.42
C ALA A 195 16.73 30.29 -4.32
N LEU A 196 16.32 31.02 -3.27
CA LEU A 196 15.43 30.49 -2.23
C LEU A 196 14.01 30.30 -2.77
N ALA A 197 13.53 31.19 -3.65
CA ALA A 197 12.24 31.04 -4.32
C ALA A 197 12.22 29.89 -5.35
N ALA A 198 13.34 29.51 -5.96
CA ALA A 198 13.39 28.36 -6.86
C ALA A 198 13.43 27.02 -6.11
N VAL A 199 14.10 26.95 -4.94
CA VAL A 199 14.11 25.75 -4.09
C VAL A 199 12.81 25.62 -3.29
N LEU A 200 12.19 26.72 -2.86
CA LEU A 200 10.84 26.73 -2.27
C LEU A 200 9.72 26.64 -3.31
N GLY A 201 9.98 27.01 -4.57
CA GLY A 201 9.04 26.84 -5.69
C GLY A 201 9.02 25.41 -6.20
N ALA A 202 10.19 24.77 -6.38
CA ALA A 202 10.29 23.36 -6.73
C ALA A 202 9.97 22.45 -5.52
N GLY A 203 10.37 22.82 -4.30
CA GLY A 203 10.02 22.09 -3.07
C GLY A 203 8.58 22.33 -2.61
N GLY A 204 8.06 23.54 -2.74
CA GLY A 204 6.69 23.92 -2.35
C GLY A 204 5.62 23.46 -3.34
N SER A 205 5.94 23.35 -4.63
CA SER A 205 5.01 22.75 -5.61
C SER A 205 5.00 21.22 -5.53
N VAL A 206 6.08 20.60 -5.02
CA VAL A 206 6.09 19.17 -4.68
C VAL A 206 5.39 18.92 -3.33
N LEU A 207 5.31 19.91 -2.44
CA LEU A 207 4.60 19.78 -1.16
C LEU A 207 3.09 20.06 -1.25
N LEU A 208 2.58 20.73 -2.29
CA LEU A 208 1.14 20.77 -2.57
C LEU A 208 0.66 19.62 -3.47
N SER A 209 1.59 18.78 -3.95
CA SER A 209 1.29 17.50 -4.61
C SER A 209 1.82 16.31 -3.82
N ALA A 210 2.22 16.52 -2.56
CA ALA A 210 2.43 15.40 -1.66
C ALA A 210 1.04 14.78 -1.48
N PRO A 211 0.80 13.53 -1.92
CA PRO A 211 -0.36 12.84 -1.40
C PRO A 211 -0.18 12.92 0.12
N THR A 212 -1.22 13.36 0.81
CA THR A 212 -1.36 12.94 2.20
C THR A 212 -0.97 11.47 2.21
N PRO A 213 -0.08 11.00 3.10
CA PRO A 213 -0.15 9.61 3.47
C PRO A 213 -1.55 9.49 4.08
N ALA A 214 -2.54 9.19 3.24
CA ALA A 214 -3.55 8.25 3.59
C ALA A 214 -2.72 7.09 4.12
N GLY A 215 -2.59 7.04 5.45
CA GLY A 215 -1.97 5.91 6.09
C GLY A 215 -2.66 4.72 5.46
N ALA A 216 -1.88 3.88 4.79
CA ALA A 216 -2.19 2.47 4.87
C ALA A 216 -2.10 2.16 6.36
N ALA A 217 -3.21 2.40 7.08
CA ALA A 217 -3.62 1.46 8.08
C ALA A 217 -3.40 0.09 7.44
N PRO A 218 -2.68 -0.82 8.13
CA PRO A 218 -2.36 -2.12 7.56
C PRO A 218 -3.64 -2.66 6.91
N ILE A 219 -3.55 -3.13 5.67
CA ILE A 219 -4.58 -4.00 5.10
C ILE A 219 -4.46 -5.33 5.87
N VAL A 220 -4.87 -5.31 7.12
CA VAL A 220 -5.92 -6.23 7.54
C VAL A 220 -7.00 -5.98 6.49
N ALA A 221 -7.49 -7.01 5.80
CA ALA A 221 -8.88 -6.92 5.33
C ALA A 221 -9.60 -6.25 6.49
N ALA A 222 -10.14 -5.04 6.33
CA ALA A 222 -10.86 -4.44 7.43
C ALA A 222 -11.79 -5.59 7.88
N PRO A 223 -11.71 -6.11 9.12
CA PRO A 223 -12.95 -6.58 9.67
C PRO A 223 -13.82 -5.36 9.45
N SER A 224 -14.89 -5.49 8.65
CA SER A 224 -16.11 -4.69 8.83
C SER A 224 -16.06 -4.18 10.25
N SER A 225 -15.81 -2.88 10.48
CA SER A 225 -15.29 -2.39 11.75
C SER A 225 -16.14 -3.05 12.82
N ALA A 226 -15.60 -4.09 13.45
CA ALA A 226 -16.48 -5.03 14.11
C ALA A 226 -16.73 -4.30 15.40
N SER A 227 -17.72 -3.43 15.40
CA SER A 227 -18.25 -2.91 16.63
C SER A 227 -18.60 -4.16 17.42
N ASP A 228 -18.47 -4.06 18.73
CA ASP A 228 -18.80 -5.21 19.58
C ASP A 228 -20.28 -5.62 19.45
N ILE A 229 -21.07 -4.83 18.70
CA ILE A 229 -22.51 -4.85 18.55
C ILE A 229 -22.92 -5.37 17.16
N LEU A 230 -22.21 -5.03 16.07
CA LEU A 230 -22.56 -5.35 14.70
C LEU A 230 -21.34 -5.81 13.89
N SER A 231 -21.45 -6.95 13.20
CA SER A 231 -20.47 -7.37 12.20
C SER A 231 -21.13 -7.93 10.95
N LEU A 232 -20.47 -7.76 9.80
CA LEU A 232 -21.00 -8.16 8.50
C LEU A 232 -19.93 -8.94 7.74
N ARG A 233 -20.23 -10.20 7.39
CA ARG A 233 -19.30 -11.10 6.70
C ARG A 233 -19.87 -11.53 5.36
N SER A 234 -19.05 -11.51 4.33
CA SER A 234 -19.40 -12.04 3.01
C SER A 234 -18.50 -13.20 2.61
N ASP A 235 -19.05 -14.13 1.82
CA ASP A 235 -18.32 -15.23 1.19
C ASP A 235 -17.63 -14.85 -0.15
N LEU A 236 -18.06 -13.77 -0.80
CA LEU A 236 -17.46 -13.25 -2.03
C LEU A 236 -16.49 -12.10 -1.75
N ALA A 237 -15.37 -12.08 -2.49
CA ALA A 237 -14.41 -10.99 -2.40
C ALA A 237 -14.98 -9.68 -2.98
N PRO A 238 -14.59 -8.50 -2.47
CA PRO A 238 -15.11 -7.22 -2.95
C PRO A 238 -14.83 -6.94 -4.44
N ASP A 239 -13.72 -7.47 -4.94
CA ASP A 239 -13.24 -7.40 -6.32
C ASP A 239 -13.57 -8.67 -7.14
N ALA A 240 -14.44 -9.55 -6.62
CA ALA A 240 -14.83 -10.76 -7.32
C ALA A 240 -15.41 -10.45 -8.71
N VAL A 241 -14.77 -11.01 -9.74
CA VAL A 241 -15.26 -10.93 -11.12
C VAL A 241 -16.38 -11.96 -11.30
N LEU A 242 -17.61 -11.48 -11.40
CA LEU A 242 -18.80 -12.32 -11.53
C LEU A 242 -19.20 -12.47 -13.01
N GLN A 243 -19.33 -13.72 -13.46
CA GLN A 243 -19.90 -14.01 -14.76
C GLN A 243 -21.40 -14.23 -14.61
N LEU A 244 -22.16 -13.15 -14.75
CA LEU A 244 -23.61 -13.19 -14.65
C LEU A 244 -24.24 -13.61 -15.97
N SER A 245 -25.24 -14.48 -15.90
CA SER A 245 -26.09 -14.87 -17.03
C SER A 245 -27.53 -15.03 -16.57
N ARG A 246 -28.47 -15.07 -17.52
CA ARG A 246 -29.89 -15.25 -17.20
C ARG A 246 -30.17 -16.64 -16.59
N ASP A 247 -29.46 -17.66 -17.06
CA ASP A 247 -29.76 -19.07 -16.72
C ASP A 247 -28.88 -19.65 -15.61
N ARG A 248 -27.82 -18.94 -15.20
CA ARG A 248 -26.95 -19.35 -14.10
C ARG A 248 -26.82 -18.22 -13.08
N PRO A 249 -27.61 -18.25 -11.99
CA PRO A 249 -27.48 -17.28 -10.92
C PRO A 249 -26.17 -17.49 -10.16
N VAL A 250 -25.53 -16.38 -9.79
CA VAL A 250 -24.45 -16.38 -8.81
C VAL A 250 -25.07 -16.15 -7.43
N TYR A 251 -24.70 -16.98 -6.46
CA TYR A 251 -25.15 -16.84 -5.08
C TYR A 251 -24.11 -16.08 -4.27
N TRP A 252 -24.56 -15.03 -3.61
CA TRP A 252 -23.78 -14.22 -2.69
C TRP A 252 -24.35 -14.40 -1.28
N HIS A 253 -23.56 -14.94 -0.35
CA HIS A 253 -23.96 -15.12 1.03
C HIS A 253 -23.39 -14.03 1.93
N VAL A 254 -24.24 -13.50 2.80
CA VAL A 254 -23.87 -12.45 3.76
C VAL A 254 -24.44 -12.77 5.12
N ASP A 255 -23.56 -12.84 6.12
CA ASP A 255 -23.92 -13.03 7.52
C ASP A 255 -23.81 -11.69 8.26
N ALA A 256 -24.92 -11.24 8.86
CA ALA A 256 -24.95 -10.09 9.74
C ALA A 256 -25.16 -10.58 11.19
N ASP A 257 -24.17 -10.40 12.04
CA ASP A 257 -24.23 -10.70 13.48
C ASP A 257 -24.54 -9.40 14.22
N ALA A 258 -25.74 -9.34 14.81
CA ALA A 258 -26.15 -8.30 15.75
C ALA A 258 -26.65 -8.92 17.06
N SER A 259 -26.12 -10.10 17.42
CA SER A 259 -26.46 -10.83 18.65
C SER A 259 -26.14 -10.05 19.93
N ARG A 260 -25.18 -9.14 19.85
CA ARG A 260 -24.71 -8.29 20.96
C ARG A 260 -25.34 -6.90 20.96
N ALA A 261 -26.25 -6.62 20.04
CA ALA A 261 -26.93 -5.33 19.97
C ALA A 261 -28.00 -5.16 21.07
N PRO A 262 -28.24 -3.92 21.56
CA PRO A 262 -29.26 -3.64 22.57
C PRO A 262 -30.65 -4.17 22.18
N GLY A 263 -31.40 -4.70 23.13
CA GLY A 263 -32.71 -5.33 22.89
C GLY A 263 -33.86 -4.38 22.53
N ASP A 264 -33.63 -3.08 22.63
CA ASP A 264 -34.57 -2.00 22.28
C ASP A 264 -34.29 -1.38 20.89
N GLY A 265 -33.26 -1.87 20.20
CA GLY A 265 -32.87 -1.42 18.87
C GLY A 265 -33.55 -2.19 17.72
N SER A 266 -33.09 -1.88 16.50
CA SER A 266 -33.47 -2.61 15.29
C SER A 266 -32.28 -2.78 14.36
N LEU A 267 -32.16 -3.97 13.77
CA LEU A 267 -31.23 -4.27 12.69
C LEU A 267 -31.95 -3.99 11.36
N SER A 268 -31.40 -3.08 10.57
CA SER A 268 -31.91 -2.77 9.23
C SER A 268 -30.87 -3.15 8.19
N ILE A 269 -31.26 -3.92 7.16
CA ILE A 269 -30.38 -4.31 6.06
C ILE A 269 -30.91 -3.71 4.76
N SER A 270 -30.02 -3.05 4.02
CA SER A 270 -30.33 -2.37 2.77
C SER A 270 -29.35 -2.75 1.67
N LEU A 271 -29.81 -2.72 0.42
CA LEU A 271 -29.07 -3.12 -0.78
C LEU A 271 -29.07 -1.99 -1.80
N ALA A 272 -27.91 -1.65 -2.34
CA ALA A 272 -27.72 -0.64 -3.39
C ALA A 272 -26.90 -1.21 -4.54
N GLY A 273 -27.31 -0.96 -5.79
CA GLY A 273 -26.52 -1.25 -6.98
C GLY A 273 -25.97 0.02 -7.60
N ALA A 274 -24.80 -0.04 -8.24
CA ALA A 274 -24.25 1.06 -9.04
C ALA A 274 -23.59 0.51 -10.32
N GLY A 275 -23.59 1.27 -11.42
CA GLY A 275 -22.96 0.84 -12.68
C GLY A 275 -23.85 1.07 -13.91
N ASP A 276 -23.57 0.32 -14.97
CA ASP A 276 -24.28 0.46 -16.23
C ASP A 276 -25.64 -0.24 -16.20
N SER A 277 -26.70 0.56 -16.34
CA SER A 277 -28.09 0.11 -16.46
C SER A 277 -28.33 -0.92 -17.59
N SER A 278 -27.45 -1.01 -18.59
CA SER A 278 -27.51 -2.01 -19.66
C SER A 278 -27.27 -3.45 -19.16
N LEU A 279 -26.63 -3.64 -18.00
CA LEU A 279 -26.40 -4.95 -17.37
C LEU A 279 -27.71 -5.69 -17.07
N GLY A 280 -28.81 -4.95 -16.82
CA GLY A 280 -30.10 -5.54 -16.47
C GLY A 280 -30.01 -6.43 -15.23
N LEU A 281 -29.28 -5.98 -14.21
CA LEU A 281 -29.04 -6.75 -12.98
C LEU A 281 -30.38 -7.04 -12.27
N ARG A 282 -30.56 -8.30 -11.88
CA ARG A 282 -31.69 -8.75 -11.07
C ARG A 282 -31.17 -9.46 -9.83
N ALA A 283 -31.92 -9.32 -8.74
CA ALA A 283 -31.60 -9.96 -7.48
C ALA A 283 -32.84 -10.51 -6.80
N GLU A 284 -32.72 -11.72 -6.27
CA GLU A 284 -33.62 -12.31 -5.28
C GLU A 284 -32.90 -12.39 -3.94
N VAL A 285 -33.56 -12.02 -2.84
CA VAL A 285 -32.95 -12.08 -1.49
C VAL A 285 -33.78 -12.98 -0.59
N ARG A 286 -33.10 -13.97 0.01
CA ARG A 286 -33.65 -14.88 1.01
C ARG A 286 -32.85 -14.81 2.30
N THR A 287 -33.49 -15.21 3.39
CA THR A 287 -32.85 -15.42 4.69
C THR A 287 -33.03 -16.87 5.16
N CYS A 288 -32.14 -17.32 6.02
CA CYS A 288 -32.19 -18.64 6.66
C CYS A 288 -31.98 -18.48 8.17
N ALA A 289 -32.50 -19.42 8.96
CA ALA A 289 -32.29 -19.43 10.41
C ALA A 289 -30.85 -19.80 10.81
N ALA A 290 -30.05 -20.32 9.88
CA ALA A 290 -28.64 -20.66 10.08
C ALA A 290 -27.83 -20.22 8.85
N ALA A 291 -26.50 -20.15 9.01
CA ALA A 291 -25.59 -19.83 7.92
C ALA A 291 -25.84 -20.71 6.68
N TRP A 292 -25.83 -20.07 5.52
CA TRP A 292 -26.03 -20.75 4.24
C TRP A 292 -24.85 -21.68 3.94
N THR A 293 -25.15 -22.85 3.37
CA THR A 293 -24.16 -23.83 2.94
C THR A 293 -24.33 -24.15 1.45
N SER A 294 -23.38 -24.88 0.87
CA SER A 294 -23.49 -25.36 -0.53
C SER A 294 -24.77 -26.17 -0.79
N ASP A 295 -25.29 -26.85 0.24
CA ASP A 295 -26.51 -27.66 0.17
C ASP A 295 -27.79 -26.83 0.38
N GLY A 296 -27.67 -25.51 0.58
CA GLY A 296 -28.78 -24.58 0.81
C GLY A 296 -29.05 -24.29 2.30
N CYS A 297 -30.29 -23.90 2.59
CA CYS A 297 -30.76 -23.57 3.93
C CYS A 297 -31.22 -24.83 4.67
N ARG A 298 -30.73 -25.06 5.89
CA ARG A 298 -31.08 -26.25 6.68
C ARG A 298 -32.47 -26.19 7.33
N ALA A 299 -32.95 -24.98 7.68
CA ALA A 299 -34.28 -24.75 8.23
C ALA A 299 -34.64 -23.25 8.20
N GLY A 300 -35.94 -22.95 8.06
CA GLY A 300 -36.46 -21.59 8.23
C GLY A 300 -36.13 -20.63 7.08
N GLU A 301 -36.07 -21.15 5.84
CA GLU A 301 -35.88 -20.30 4.66
C GLU A 301 -37.07 -19.36 4.46
N GLN A 302 -36.81 -18.07 4.33
CA GLN A 302 -37.84 -17.05 4.06
C GLN A 302 -37.41 -16.13 2.91
N LEU A 303 -38.36 -15.79 2.04
CA LEU A 303 -38.15 -14.84 0.96
C LEU A 303 -38.31 -13.41 1.49
N LEU A 304 -37.25 -12.60 1.41
CA LEU A 304 -37.27 -11.19 1.80
C LEU A 304 -37.58 -10.27 0.62
N ARG A 305 -37.04 -10.61 -0.56
CA ARG A 305 -37.26 -9.88 -1.82
C ARG A 305 -37.34 -10.88 -2.96
N ALA A 306 -38.47 -10.89 -3.67
CA ALA A 306 -38.64 -11.69 -4.89
C ALA A 306 -37.67 -11.23 -5.99
N ASP A 307 -37.32 -12.12 -6.92
CA ASP A 307 -36.51 -11.78 -8.08
C ASP A 307 -37.08 -10.56 -8.83
N GLY A 308 -36.26 -9.53 -8.95
CA GLY A 308 -36.64 -8.28 -9.57
C GLY A 308 -35.43 -7.42 -9.94
N PRO A 309 -35.65 -6.38 -10.74
CA PRO A 309 -34.56 -5.49 -11.18
C PRO A 309 -33.92 -4.78 -9.98
N VAL A 310 -32.60 -4.65 -10.02
CA VAL A 310 -31.81 -3.81 -9.12
C VAL A 310 -31.49 -2.52 -9.87
N LEU A 311 -31.92 -1.39 -9.33
CA LEU A 311 -31.55 -0.08 -9.87
C LEU A 311 -30.06 0.17 -9.58
N LEU A 312 -29.31 0.51 -10.63
CA LEU A 312 -27.89 0.81 -10.55
C LEU A 312 -27.64 2.32 -10.34
N ASP A 313 -28.44 2.96 -9.49
CA ASP A 313 -28.43 4.40 -9.22
C ASP A 313 -27.69 4.78 -7.90
N GLY A 314 -27.10 3.79 -7.23
CA GLY A 314 -26.40 3.93 -5.96
C GLY A 314 -27.32 4.12 -4.75
N ARG A 315 -28.66 4.04 -4.92
CA ARG A 315 -29.60 4.24 -3.81
C ARG A 315 -29.84 2.95 -3.04
N PHE A 316 -29.82 3.06 -1.72
CA PHE A 316 -30.09 1.93 -0.83
C PHE A 316 -31.59 1.65 -0.76
N SER A 317 -31.95 0.41 -1.08
CA SER A 317 -33.28 -0.16 -0.93
C SER A 317 -33.30 -1.12 0.26
N ARG A 318 -34.19 -0.88 1.22
CA ARG A 318 -34.29 -1.71 2.44
C ARG A 318 -34.82 -3.11 2.10
N VAL A 319 -34.20 -4.14 2.67
CA VAL A 319 -34.50 -5.56 2.44
C VAL A 319 -34.98 -6.26 3.71
N LEU A 320 -34.41 -5.92 4.87
CA LEU A 320 -34.80 -6.50 6.16
C LEU A 320 -34.88 -5.40 7.23
N THR A 321 -35.84 -5.52 8.13
CA THR A 321 -35.84 -4.78 9.40
C THR A 321 -36.42 -5.67 10.48
N VAL A 322 -35.65 -5.89 11.54
CA VAL A 322 -35.98 -6.79 12.64
C VAL A 322 -35.50 -6.19 13.97
N ALA A 323 -36.17 -6.51 15.07
CA ALA A 323 -35.74 -6.09 16.39
C ALA A 323 -34.42 -6.78 16.78
N THR A 324 -33.51 -6.07 17.44
CA THR A 324 -32.28 -6.66 18.00
C THR A 324 -32.54 -7.27 19.40
N PRO A 325 -31.69 -8.20 19.87
CA PRO A 325 -30.57 -8.83 19.17
C PRO A 325 -31.05 -9.84 18.12
N PHE A 326 -30.39 -9.89 16.97
CA PHE A 326 -30.76 -10.81 15.88
C PHE A 326 -29.58 -11.09 14.97
N ASP A 327 -29.43 -12.35 14.56
CA ASP A 327 -28.46 -12.79 13.56
C ASP A 327 -29.18 -13.08 12.24
N ALA A 328 -28.73 -12.44 11.15
CA ALA A 328 -29.33 -12.60 9.83
C ALA A 328 -28.37 -13.28 8.87
N HIS A 329 -28.79 -14.40 8.28
CA HIS A 329 -28.05 -15.14 7.27
C HIS A 329 -28.72 -14.98 5.91
N LEU A 330 -28.14 -14.17 5.03
CA LEU A 330 -28.73 -13.79 3.75
C LEU A 330 -28.11 -14.56 2.59
N ARG A 331 -28.94 -14.89 1.60
CA ARG A 331 -28.53 -15.32 0.27
C ARG A 331 -29.13 -14.38 -0.77
N ILE A 332 -28.26 -13.74 -1.55
CA ILE A 332 -28.63 -12.90 -2.68
C ILE A 332 -28.30 -13.69 -3.96
N ALA A 333 -29.33 -14.06 -4.72
CA ALA A 333 -29.16 -14.70 -6.03
C ALA A 333 -29.12 -13.61 -7.11
N LEU A 334 -28.03 -13.54 -7.85
CA LEU A 334 -27.76 -12.50 -8.85
C LEU A 334 -27.83 -13.06 -10.25
N THR A 335 -28.63 -12.44 -11.10
CA THR A 335 -28.69 -12.73 -12.55
C THR A 335 -28.55 -11.45 -13.35
N ALA A 336 -28.04 -11.56 -14.57
CA ALA A 336 -28.01 -10.46 -15.52
C ALA A 336 -28.98 -10.77 -16.67
N ASP A 337 -29.88 -9.85 -16.94
CA ASP A 337 -30.78 -9.90 -18.08
C ASP A 337 -30.60 -8.67 -18.98
N PRO A 338 -29.53 -8.63 -19.80
CA PRO A 338 -29.29 -7.53 -20.71
C PRO A 338 -30.44 -7.44 -21.71
N ARG A 339 -31.04 -6.25 -21.85
CA ARG A 339 -32.16 -6.05 -22.78
C ARG A 339 -31.73 -6.43 -24.21
N PRO A 340 -32.51 -7.24 -24.95
CA PRO A 340 -32.24 -7.51 -26.35
C PRO A 340 -32.43 -6.21 -27.15
N GLY A 341 -31.35 -5.66 -27.70
CA GLY A 341 -31.37 -4.42 -28.50
C GLY A 341 -30.12 -3.54 -28.39
N ALA A 342 -29.17 -3.81 -27.49
CA ALA A 342 -27.92 -3.03 -27.36
C ALA A 342 -26.77 -3.48 -28.28
N GLY A 343 -27.04 -4.39 -29.24
CA GLY A 343 -26.01 -4.92 -30.13
C GLY A 343 -26.60 -5.87 -31.16
N ALA A 344 -27.56 -5.39 -31.95
CA ALA A 344 -28.11 -6.12 -33.08
C ALA A 344 -27.74 -5.44 -34.41
N ASP A 345 -26.49 -4.97 -34.54
CA ASP A 345 -25.90 -4.52 -35.79
C ASP A 345 -24.40 -4.80 -35.74
N GLY A 346 -23.97 -6.01 -36.12
CA GLY A 346 -22.65 -6.34 -36.68
C GLY A 346 -21.34 -5.74 -36.11
N ALA A 347 -21.34 -5.16 -34.92
CA ALA A 347 -20.20 -4.48 -34.33
C ALA A 347 -19.56 -5.34 -33.25
N GLU A 348 -18.23 -5.32 -33.23
CA GLU A 348 -17.34 -5.96 -32.26
C GLU A 348 -17.91 -5.96 -30.83
N ALA A 349 -17.67 -7.03 -30.08
CA ALA A 349 -18.10 -7.19 -28.68
C ALA A 349 -17.92 -5.87 -27.91
N GLY A 350 -19.05 -5.20 -27.64
CA GLY A 350 -19.08 -3.93 -26.92
C GLY A 350 -18.44 -4.07 -25.53
N PRO A 351 -18.08 -2.95 -24.88
CA PRO A 351 -17.48 -3.00 -23.55
C PRO A 351 -18.39 -3.79 -22.60
N LEU A 352 -17.82 -4.77 -21.90
CA LEU A 352 -18.51 -5.56 -20.88
C LEU A 352 -19.23 -4.62 -19.91
N ALA A 353 -20.56 -4.70 -19.84
CA ALA A 353 -21.35 -3.90 -18.89
C ALA A 353 -20.89 -4.21 -17.46
N ARG A 354 -20.58 -3.16 -16.68
CA ARG A 354 -20.04 -3.28 -15.32
C ARG A 354 -21.06 -2.80 -14.30
N GLY A 355 -21.10 -3.46 -13.15
CA GLY A 355 -21.91 -3.03 -12.02
C GLY A 355 -21.41 -3.60 -10.71
N SER A 356 -21.68 -2.87 -9.64
CA SER A 356 -21.35 -3.21 -8.27
C SER A 356 -22.62 -3.29 -7.42
N LEU A 357 -22.58 -4.11 -6.39
CA LEU A 357 -23.65 -4.27 -5.43
C LEU A 357 -23.11 -4.12 -4.02
N THR A 358 -23.75 -3.28 -3.21
CA THR A 358 -23.36 -3.00 -1.83
C THR A 358 -24.53 -3.27 -0.91
N LEU A 359 -24.27 -4.04 0.15
CA LEU A 359 -25.19 -4.32 1.24
C LEU A 359 -24.72 -3.56 2.48
N ARG A 360 -25.65 -2.87 3.13
CA ARG A 360 -25.45 -2.12 4.37
C ARG A 360 -26.30 -2.75 5.46
N ALA A 361 -25.71 -2.94 6.64
CA ALA A 361 -26.41 -3.26 7.87
C ALA A 361 -26.27 -2.09 8.85
N ASP A 362 -27.36 -1.72 9.49
CA ASP A 362 -27.43 -0.65 10.48
C ASP A 362 -28.05 -1.22 11.76
N ALA A 363 -27.38 -1.06 12.91
CA ALA A 363 -27.89 -1.46 14.22
C ALA A 363 -27.59 -0.36 15.26
N GLY A 364 -28.59 0.46 15.58
CA GLY A 364 -28.38 1.64 16.42
C GLY A 364 -27.55 2.71 15.71
N GLU A 365 -26.41 3.09 16.28
CA GLU A 365 -25.46 4.03 15.68
C GLU A 365 -24.38 3.33 14.83
N ASP A 366 -24.29 2.00 14.90
CA ASP A 366 -23.32 1.23 14.13
C ASP A 366 -23.83 0.94 12.72
N THR A 367 -22.93 1.12 11.75
CA THR A 367 -23.22 0.89 10.33
C THR A 367 -22.07 0.12 9.70
N GLU A 368 -22.36 -1.04 9.14
CA GLU A 368 -21.40 -1.89 8.43
C GLU A 368 -21.81 -2.12 6.99
N GLN A 369 -20.83 -2.24 6.09
CA GLN A 369 -21.07 -2.41 4.66
C GLN A 369 -20.15 -3.45 4.04
N VAL A 370 -20.70 -4.20 3.09
CA VAL A 370 -19.96 -5.13 2.24
C VAL A 370 -20.47 -5.00 0.82
N GLY A 371 -19.60 -5.12 -0.17
CA GLY A 371 -20.00 -5.04 -1.57
C GLY A 371 -19.15 -5.91 -2.47
N ILE A 372 -19.63 -6.11 -3.69
CA ILE A 372 -19.05 -6.95 -4.75
C ILE A 372 -19.13 -6.22 -6.09
N GLY A 373 -18.23 -6.53 -7.03
CA GLY A 373 -18.28 -6.00 -8.40
C GLY A 373 -17.97 -4.50 -8.54
N GLY A 374 -17.55 -3.84 -7.47
CA GLY A 374 -17.09 -2.46 -7.51
C GLY A 374 -15.67 -2.37 -8.03
N GLU A 375 -15.38 -1.28 -8.76
CA GLU A 375 -14.13 -0.59 -8.48
C GLU A 375 -14.24 -0.07 -7.03
N GLY A 376 -14.03 -0.94 -6.04
CA GLY A 376 -13.21 -0.48 -4.92
C GLY A 376 -11.99 0.17 -5.57
N PRO A 377 -11.50 1.33 -5.07
CA PRO A 377 -10.35 1.98 -5.70
C PRO A 377 -9.34 0.88 -5.93
N LEU A 378 -9.07 0.55 -7.20
CA LEU A 378 -8.07 -0.43 -7.51
C LEU A 378 -6.87 0.08 -6.72
N ALA A 379 -6.35 -0.73 -5.80
CA ALA A 379 -5.01 -0.50 -5.30
C ALA A 379 -4.17 -0.57 -6.57
N ARG A 380 -3.91 0.61 -7.16
CA ARG A 380 -3.19 0.73 -8.40
C ARG A 380 -1.75 0.43 -8.03
N THR A 381 -1.42 -0.84 -7.89
CA THR A 381 -0.05 -1.35 -7.84
C THR A 381 0.48 -1.32 -9.27
N GLY A 382 0.60 -0.10 -9.77
CA GLY A 382 0.77 0.21 -11.17
C GLY A 382 1.04 1.70 -11.28
N TRP A 383 2.23 2.08 -10.86
CA TRP A 383 2.89 3.34 -11.16
C TRP A 383 2.56 3.84 -12.58
N GLU A 384 1.97 5.02 -12.70
CA GLU A 384 1.77 5.63 -14.02
C GLU A 384 3.13 5.92 -14.67
N PRO A 385 3.40 5.43 -15.90
CA PRO A 385 4.67 5.69 -16.58
C PRO A 385 4.86 7.18 -16.92
N ALA A 386 3.79 7.98 -16.91
CA ALA A 386 3.86 9.42 -17.14
C ALA A 386 4.65 10.18 -16.04
N ARG A 387 4.81 9.59 -14.86
CA ARG A 387 5.58 10.20 -13.75
C ARG A 387 7.06 9.79 -13.73
N LEU A 388 7.47 8.80 -14.54
CA LEU A 388 8.86 8.35 -14.62
C LEU A 388 9.78 9.28 -15.39
N ILE A 389 9.25 10.24 -16.14
CA ILE A 389 10.07 11.21 -16.85
C ILE A 389 10.36 12.42 -15.96
N ALA A 390 9.56 12.68 -14.92
CA ALA A 390 9.73 13.86 -14.06
C ALA A 390 10.95 13.77 -13.12
N ALA A 391 11.28 12.58 -12.60
CA ALA A 391 12.42 12.41 -11.69
C ALA A 391 13.80 12.49 -12.40
N PRO A 392 14.04 11.82 -13.55
CA PRO A 392 15.28 12.02 -14.30
C PRO A 392 15.32 13.37 -15.03
N ALA A 393 14.18 13.97 -15.43
CA ALA A 393 14.16 15.31 -16.01
C ALA A 393 14.49 16.40 -14.96
N ALA A 394 14.03 16.28 -13.72
CA ALA A 394 14.39 17.21 -12.65
C ALA A 394 15.90 17.11 -12.28
N ALA A 395 16.46 15.90 -12.28
CA ALA A 395 17.90 15.69 -12.09
C ALA A 395 18.74 16.21 -13.27
N ALA A 396 18.27 16.04 -14.51
CA ALA A 396 18.93 16.55 -15.71
C ALA A 396 18.86 18.09 -15.81
N VAL A 397 17.73 18.70 -15.42
CA VAL A 397 17.57 20.17 -15.33
C VAL A 397 18.46 20.73 -14.21
N GLY A 398 18.54 20.07 -13.06
CA GLY A 398 19.45 20.45 -11.97
C GLY A 398 20.93 20.36 -12.37
N LEU A 399 21.33 19.30 -13.08
CA LEU A 399 22.71 19.13 -13.59
C LEU A 399 23.02 20.15 -14.71
N GLY A 400 22.05 20.44 -15.58
CA GLY A 400 22.17 21.44 -16.65
C GLY A 400 22.35 22.86 -16.11
N ILE A 401 21.59 23.24 -15.08
CA ILE A 401 21.72 24.55 -14.42
C ILE A 401 23.06 24.66 -13.68
N ALA A 402 23.52 23.59 -13.02
CA ALA A 402 24.82 23.57 -12.35
C ALA A 402 26.02 23.66 -13.33
N LEU A 403 25.91 23.03 -14.50
CA LEU A 403 26.93 23.10 -15.55
C LEU A 403 26.93 24.45 -16.28
N LEU A 404 25.76 25.06 -16.51
CA LEU A 404 25.65 26.42 -17.06
C LEU A 404 26.17 27.49 -16.11
N ALA A 405 25.93 27.33 -14.79
CA ALA A 405 26.51 28.20 -13.77
C ALA A 405 28.04 28.08 -13.71
N ARG A 406 28.60 26.87 -13.88
CA ARG A 406 30.05 26.67 -13.99
C ARG A 406 30.66 27.23 -15.28
N ARG A 407 29.95 27.18 -16.42
CA ARG A 407 30.42 27.76 -17.69
C ARG A 407 30.48 29.28 -17.66
N ARG A 408 29.43 29.96 -17.17
CA ARG A 408 29.42 31.44 -17.07
C ARG A 408 30.55 31.99 -16.19
N VAL A 409 30.86 31.31 -15.09
CA VAL A 409 31.99 31.69 -14.23
C VAL A 409 33.34 31.52 -14.93
N ARG A 410 33.45 30.57 -15.87
CA ARG A 410 34.68 30.30 -16.63
C ARG A 410 34.83 31.27 -17.82
N ASP A 411 33.74 31.62 -18.49
CA ASP A 411 33.76 32.57 -19.61
C ASP A 411 34.03 34.01 -19.12
N SER A 412 33.46 34.41 -17.98
CA SER A 412 33.79 35.71 -17.36
C SER A 412 35.24 35.81 -16.85
N ALA A 413 35.89 34.67 -16.59
CA ALA A 413 37.32 34.63 -16.28
C ALA A 413 38.19 34.64 -17.55
N GLY A 414 37.68 34.21 -18.70
CA GLY A 414 38.36 34.27 -20.00
C GLY A 414 38.34 35.67 -20.62
N ASP A 415 37.21 36.37 -20.54
CA ASP A 415 37.07 37.73 -21.10
C ASP A 415 37.87 38.78 -20.31
N ALA A 416 38.09 38.55 -19.01
CA ALA A 416 38.97 39.39 -18.19
C ALA A 416 40.44 39.28 -18.60
N VAL A 417 40.87 38.12 -19.11
CA VAL A 417 42.25 37.90 -19.57
C VAL A 417 42.47 38.44 -20.99
N SER A 418 41.44 38.40 -21.86
CA SER A 418 41.52 39.01 -23.21
C SER A 418 41.50 40.54 -23.21
N ALA A 419 40.83 41.17 -22.24
CA ALA A 419 40.81 42.64 -22.12
C ALA A 419 42.15 43.22 -21.64
N GLU A 420 42.97 42.43 -20.95
CA GLU A 420 44.31 42.83 -20.48
C GLU A 420 45.40 42.63 -21.56
N GLY A 421 45.11 41.88 -22.63
CA GLY A 421 46.03 41.63 -23.76
C GLY A 421 45.91 42.59 -24.94
N ILE A 422 44.93 43.50 -24.96
CA ILE A 422 44.75 44.52 -26.03
C ILE A 422 45.21 45.92 -25.55
N ALA A 423 45.66 46.03 -24.30
CA ALA A 423 46.18 47.25 -23.69
C ALA A 423 47.69 47.19 -23.40
N GLN A 424 48.47 46.61 -24.32
CA GLN A 424 49.93 46.77 -24.37
C GLN A 424 50.39 47.27 -25.73
#